data_AF-A0A5C7W288-F1
#
_entry.id   AF-A0A5C7W288-F1
#
_cell.length_a   1.000
_cell.length_b   1.000
_cell.length_c   1.000
_cell.angle_alpha   90.00
_cell.angle_beta   90.00
_cell.angle_gamma   90.00
#
_symmetry.space_group_name_H-M   'P 1'
#
loop_
_entity.id
_entity.type
_entity.pdbx_description
1 polymer ?
#
loop_
_entity_poly.entity_id
_entity_poly.type
_entity_poly.pdbx_seq_one_letter_code
_entity_poly.pdbx_strand_id
1 'polypeptide(L)'
;RHGWSPNHVTYLSVVFAVLAGLAFWGGFFGIGLLMGWFMTFLDTVDGKLARVTVTSSRFGDVLDHGLDIMHPPLWYLAWGLGLEGTATPLAPLGILMGLMFLGYIGGRLCEGAFQYWLAHFDMFIWRKMDSFNRLITARRNPNLILLTYGWLSGRPDIGLLLVVLWHLASTGILVWRLADGWQTKQKEGSLRSWLQDIDPARDREQWAVKIFTRAPIDLRKPFPLS
;
A
#
# COMPACT_ATOMS: atom_id res chain seq x y z
N ARG A 1 13.44 -27.16 -14.81
CA ARG A 1 12.37 -26.26 -14.30
C ARG A 1 11.92 -26.82 -12.95
N HIS A 2 12.48 -26.34 -11.84
CA HIS A 2 12.08 -26.82 -10.50
C HIS A 2 10.71 -26.23 -10.14
N GLY A 3 9.75 -27.10 -9.83
CA GLY A 3 8.34 -26.77 -9.59
C GLY A 3 8.11 -26.11 -8.24
N TRP A 4 8.33 -24.80 -8.18
CA TRP A 4 7.81 -23.99 -7.09
C TRP A 4 6.34 -23.70 -7.39
N SER A 5 5.40 -24.30 -6.64
CA SER A 5 4.01 -23.88 -6.73
C SER A 5 3.88 -22.45 -6.17
N PRO A 6 3.09 -21.56 -6.80
CA PRO A 6 2.97 -20.14 -6.41
C PRO A 6 2.77 -19.92 -4.91
N ASN A 7 1.99 -20.80 -4.26
CA ASN A 7 1.75 -20.78 -2.82
C ASN A 7 3.03 -20.76 -1.97
N HIS A 8 4.15 -21.35 -2.41
CA HIS A 8 5.41 -21.32 -1.63
C HIS A 8 6.01 -19.91 -1.53
N VAL A 9 5.86 -19.09 -2.57
CA VAL A 9 6.36 -17.71 -2.58
C VAL A 9 5.53 -16.86 -1.62
N THR A 10 4.22 -17.06 -1.61
CA THR A 10 3.28 -16.42 -0.67
C THR A 10 3.53 -16.85 0.78
N TYR A 11 3.71 -18.14 1.04
CA TYR A 11 4.07 -18.60 2.40
C TYR A 11 5.40 -18.01 2.85
N LEU A 12 6.39 -17.94 1.95
CA LEU A 12 7.70 -17.36 2.27
C LEU A 12 7.58 -15.87 2.60
N SER A 13 6.78 -15.10 1.85
CA SER A 13 6.56 -13.67 2.16
C SER A 13 5.90 -13.49 3.53
N VAL A 14 4.92 -14.33 3.89
CA VAL A 14 4.29 -14.34 5.22
C VAL A 14 5.31 -14.67 6.32
N VAL A 15 6.18 -15.66 6.12
CA VAL A 15 7.25 -15.98 7.09
C VAL A 15 8.16 -14.78 7.30
N PHE A 16 8.65 -14.14 6.24
CA PHE A 16 9.47 -12.94 6.36
C PHE A 16 8.70 -11.79 7.03
N ALA A 17 7.39 -11.70 6.83
CA ALA A 17 6.58 -10.67 7.47
C ALA A 17 6.51 -10.83 8.99
N VAL A 18 6.33 -12.07 9.46
CA VAL A 18 6.31 -12.37 10.90
C VAL A 18 7.70 -12.17 11.50
N LEU A 19 8.75 -12.66 10.84
CA LEU A 19 10.13 -12.50 11.31
C LEU A 19 10.54 -11.01 11.38
N ALA A 20 10.14 -10.19 10.40
CA ALA A 20 10.36 -8.75 10.44
C ALA A 20 9.69 -8.11 11.67
N GLY A 21 8.43 -8.48 11.95
CA GLY A 21 7.70 -8.00 13.13
C GLY A 21 8.39 -8.38 14.45
N LEU A 22 8.85 -9.63 14.58
CA LEU A 22 9.60 -10.09 15.75
C LEU A 22 10.95 -9.36 15.90
N ALA A 23 11.65 -9.13 14.80
CA ALA A 23 12.89 -8.36 14.79
C ALA A 23 12.68 -6.90 15.21
N PHE A 24 11.60 -6.26 14.73
CA PHE A 24 11.24 -4.91 15.15
C PHE A 24 10.91 -4.85 16.64
N TRP A 25 10.14 -5.81 17.15
CA TRP A 25 9.84 -5.93 18.58
C TRP A 25 11.12 -6.05 19.42
N GLY A 26 12.09 -6.85 18.97
CA GLY A 26 13.36 -7.02 19.66
C GLY A 26 14.33 -5.84 19.53
N GLY A 27 13.97 -4.75 18.85
CA GLY A 27 14.84 -3.61 18.59
C GLY A 27 15.91 -3.86 17.51
N PHE A 28 15.88 -5.02 16.84
CA PHE A 28 16.79 -5.35 15.74
C PHE A 28 16.28 -4.74 14.41
N PHE A 29 16.19 -3.41 14.36
CA PHE A 29 15.59 -2.68 13.25
C PHE A 29 16.24 -2.97 11.89
N GLY A 30 17.57 -3.09 11.82
CA GLY A 30 18.29 -3.33 10.56
C GLY A 30 17.91 -4.66 9.90
N ILE A 31 17.94 -5.76 10.65
CA ILE A 31 17.54 -7.08 10.12
C ILE A 31 16.04 -7.14 9.86
N GLY A 32 15.23 -6.49 10.71
CA GLY A 32 13.79 -6.37 10.48
C GLY A 32 13.46 -5.63 9.18
N LEU A 33 14.18 -4.54 8.86
CA LEU A 33 14.05 -3.80 7.61
C LEU A 33 14.47 -4.65 6.41
N LEU A 34 15.58 -5.38 6.51
CA LEU A 34 16.02 -6.30 5.46
C LEU A 34 14.96 -7.37 5.18
N MET A 35 14.42 -8.00 6.22
CA MET A 35 13.34 -8.99 6.10
C MET A 35 12.06 -8.36 5.52
N GLY A 36 11.69 -7.16 5.98
CA GLY A 36 10.52 -6.43 5.48
C GLY A 36 10.64 -6.08 3.99
N TRP A 37 11.78 -5.54 3.57
CA TRP A 37 12.05 -5.26 2.15
C TRP A 37 12.08 -6.53 1.30
N PHE A 38 12.68 -7.61 1.79
CA PHE A 38 12.68 -8.89 1.09
C PHE A 38 11.27 -9.46 0.92
N MET A 39 10.44 -9.38 1.97
CA MET A 39 9.01 -9.71 1.90
C MET A 39 8.30 -8.90 0.82
N THR A 40 8.49 -7.58 0.76
CA THR A 40 7.84 -6.73 -0.26
C THR A 40 8.27 -7.06 -1.69
N PHE A 41 9.51 -7.51 -1.84
CA PHE A 41 10.04 -7.95 -3.13
C PHE A 41 9.36 -9.26 -3.57
N LEU A 42 9.26 -10.24 -2.67
CA LEU A 42 8.57 -11.51 -2.94
C LEU A 42 7.09 -11.31 -3.28
N ASP A 43 6.39 -10.45 -2.56
CA ASP A 43 5.00 -10.07 -2.82
C ASP A 43 4.82 -9.50 -4.24
N THR A 44 5.78 -8.70 -4.70
CA THR A 44 5.79 -8.18 -6.09
C THR A 44 6.01 -9.28 -7.13
N VAL A 45 6.84 -10.28 -6.82
CA VAL A 45 7.10 -11.44 -7.69
C VAL A 45 5.86 -12.34 -7.75
N ASP A 46 5.24 -12.62 -6.61
CA ASP A 46 4.06 -13.46 -6.51
C ASP A 46 2.88 -12.87 -7.28
N GLY A 47 2.60 -11.57 -7.13
CA GLY A 47 1.56 -10.90 -7.91
C GLY A 47 1.79 -10.88 -9.44
N LYS A 48 3.03 -11.09 -9.90
CA LYS A 48 3.32 -11.33 -11.33
C LYS A 48 3.13 -12.80 -11.68
N LEU A 49 3.58 -13.72 -10.83
CA LEU A 49 3.48 -15.16 -11.04
C LEU A 49 2.02 -15.63 -11.06
N ALA A 50 1.20 -15.18 -10.10
CA ALA A 50 -0.23 -15.52 -10.00
C ALA A 50 -1.03 -15.16 -11.27
N ARG A 51 -0.70 -14.04 -11.93
CA ARG A 51 -1.31 -13.64 -13.21
C ARG A 51 -0.97 -14.58 -14.37
N VAL A 52 0.14 -15.29 -14.28
CA VAL A 52 0.60 -16.25 -15.29
C VAL A 52 0.12 -17.66 -14.97
N THR A 53 -0.08 -18.00 -13.70
CA THR A 53 -0.38 -19.38 -13.27
C THR A 53 -1.85 -19.68 -13.04
N VAL A 54 -2.75 -18.70 -12.90
CA VAL A 54 -4.22 -18.92 -12.68
C VAL A 54 -4.49 -19.93 -11.56
N THR A 55 -3.64 -19.92 -10.53
CA THR A 55 -3.74 -20.80 -9.36
C THR A 55 -3.93 -19.93 -8.13
N SER A 56 -5.15 -19.48 -7.88
CA SER A 56 -5.51 -18.84 -6.60
C SER A 56 -6.59 -19.69 -5.93
N SER A 57 -6.37 -20.01 -4.65
CA SER A 57 -7.35 -20.75 -3.86
C SER A 57 -8.14 -19.75 -3.02
N ARG A 58 -9.48 -19.83 -3.03
CA ARG A 58 -10.34 -18.85 -2.35
C ARG A 58 -10.02 -18.66 -0.86
N PHE A 59 -9.54 -19.70 -0.19
CA PHE A 59 -9.18 -19.65 1.22
C PHE A 59 -7.83 -18.97 1.46
N GLY A 60 -6.80 -19.32 0.66
CA GLY A 60 -5.51 -18.64 0.71
C GLY A 60 -5.64 -17.15 0.43
N ASP A 61 -6.39 -16.80 -0.62
CA ASP A 61 -6.61 -15.41 -1.03
C ASP A 61 -7.24 -14.55 0.10
N VAL A 62 -8.16 -15.12 0.89
CA VAL A 62 -8.79 -14.41 2.02
C VAL A 62 -7.82 -14.24 3.19
N LEU A 63 -7.03 -15.28 3.49
CA LEU A 63 -6.05 -15.25 4.57
C LEU A 63 -4.91 -14.28 4.27
N ASP A 64 -4.38 -14.31 3.05
CA ASP A 64 -3.32 -13.40 2.60
C ASP A 64 -3.81 -11.96 2.57
N HIS A 65 -5.03 -11.73 2.06
CA HIS A 65 -5.65 -10.41 2.07
C HIS A 65 -5.87 -9.86 3.49
N GLY A 66 -6.31 -10.71 4.42
CA GLY A 66 -6.49 -10.34 5.82
C GLY A 66 -5.17 -9.99 6.50
N LEU A 67 -4.14 -10.82 6.30
CA LEU A 67 -2.79 -10.57 6.82
C LEU A 67 -2.19 -9.29 6.24
N ASP A 68 -2.45 -8.97 4.97
CA ASP A 68 -2.00 -7.73 4.33
C ASP A 68 -2.62 -6.46 4.93
N ILE A 69 -3.81 -6.58 5.49
CA ILE A 69 -4.46 -5.48 6.21
C ILE A 69 -3.92 -5.37 7.64
N MET A 70 -3.56 -6.49 8.28
CA MET A 70 -3.22 -6.51 9.71
C MET A 70 -1.73 -6.31 9.98
N HIS A 71 -0.82 -6.84 9.14
CA HIS A 71 0.61 -6.77 9.43
C HIS A 71 1.20 -5.36 9.45
N PRO A 72 0.80 -4.37 8.61
CA PRO A 72 1.45 -3.06 8.60
C PRO A 72 1.34 -2.33 9.95
N PRO A 73 0.16 -2.16 10.56
CA PRO A 73 0.07 -1.51 11.87
C PRO A 73 0.75 -2.31 12.98
N LEU A 74 0.78 -3.65 12.88
CA LEU A 74 1.52 -4.49 13.82
C LEU A 74 3.03 -4.27 13.73
N TRP A 75 3.59 -4.06 12.53
CA TRP A 75 5.01 -3.71 12.39
C TRP A 75 5.34 -2.36 13.00
N TYR A 76 4.48 -1.35 12.85
CA TYR A 76 4.72 -0.04 13.45
C TYR A 76 4.61 -0.09 14.97
N LEU A 77 3.68 -0.89 15.50
CA LEU A 77 3.58 -1.15 16.94
C LEU A 77 4.82 -1.89 17.46
N ALA A 78 5.24 -2.96 16.76
CA ALA A 78 6.44 -3.71 17.12
C ALA A 78 7.68 -2.83 17.08
N TRP A 79 7.80 -1.96 16.08
CA TRP A 79 8.87 -0.96 16.00
C TRP A 79 8.84 -0.02 17.21
N GLY A 80 7.66 0.49 17.55
CA GLY A 80 7.44 1.34 18.72
C GLY A 80 7.88 0.69 20.03
N LEU A 81 7.49 -0.56 20.24
CA LEU A 81 7.85 -1.32 21.44
C LEU A 81 9.34 -1.66 21.47
N GLY A 82 9.93 -1.97 20.31
CA GLY A 82 11.38 -2.16 20.18
C GLY A 82 12.18 -0.91 20.54
N LEU A 83 11.62 0.30 20.31
CA LEU A 83 12.29 1.55 20.69
C LEU A 83 12.44 1.71 22.20
N GLU A 84 11.51 1.18 23.01
CA GLU A 84 11.59 1.26 24.48
C GLU A 84 12.83 0.54 25.02
N GLY A 85 13.32 -0.49 24.32
CA GLY A 85 14.55 -1.20 24.64
C GLY A 85 15.83 -0.54 24.11
N THR A 86 15.75 0.63 23.47
CA THR A 86 16.90 1.33 22.87
C THR A 86 17.26 2.62 23.60
N ALA A 87 18.39 3.23 23.21
CA ALA A 87 18.84 4.52 23.72
C ALA A 87 17.94 5.72 23.30
N THR A 88 16.94 5.49 22.44
CA THR A 88 16.02 6.52 21.93
C THR A 88 14.56 6.14 22.19
N PRO A 89 14.11 6.03 23.46
CA PRO A 89 12.72 5.75 23.76
C PRO A 89 11.85 6.95 23.32
N LEU A 90 10.67 6.64 22.78
CA LEU A 90 9.76 7.64 22.24
C LEU A 90 8.59 7.84 23.21
N ALA A 91 8.63 8.89 24.03
CA ALA A 91 7.50 9.27 24.89
C ALA A 91 6.69 10.40 24.25
N PRO A 92 5.34 10.34 24.21
CA PRO A 92 4.44 9.28 24.70
C PRO A 92 4.06 8.25 23.60
N LEU A 93 4.68 7.06 23.61
CA LEU A 93 4.47 6.01 22.60
C LEU A 93 3.00 5.64 22.41
N GLY A 94 2.24 5.48 23.50
CA GLY A 94 0.83 5.08 23.45
C GLY A 94 -0.05 6.06 22.66
N ILE A 95 0.19 7.37 22.80
CA ILE A 95 -0.54 8.39 22.04
C ILE A 95 -0.17 8.31 20.56
N LEU A 96 1.12 8.14 20.25
CA LEU A 96 1.60 8.05 18.86
C LEU A 96 1.07 6.80 18.16
N MET A 97 1.02 5.66 18.86
CA MET A 97 0.41 4.44 18.32
C MET A 97 -1.09 4.64 18.12
N GLY A 98 -1.80 5.24 19.09
CA GLY A 98 -3.22 5.59 18.94
C GLY A 98 -3.48 6.46 17.71
N LEU A 99 -2.65 7.48 17.47
CA LEU A 99 -2.74 8.35 16.29
C LEU A 99 -2.43 7.60 14.99
N MET A 100 -1.43 6.71 14.99
CA MET A 100 -1.13 5.87 13.83
C MET A 100 -2.31 4.95 13.49
N PHE A 101 -2.88 4.26 14.48
CA PHE A 101 -4.05 3.39 14.29
C PHE A 101 -5.27 4.19 13.82
N LEU A 102 -5.50 5.37 14.40
CA LEU A 102 -6.57 6.28 13.98
C LEU A 102 -6.41 6.69 12.51
N GLY A 103 -5.20 7.09 12.12
CA GLY A 103 -4.88 7.42 10.73
C GLY A 103 -5.09 6.20 9.82
N TYR A 104 -4.54 5.05 10.17
CA TYR A 104 -4.65 3.82 9.39
C TYR A 104 -6.11 3.38 9.18
N ILE A 105 -6.87 3.23 10.27
CA ILE A 105 -8.27 2.82 10.23
C ILE A 105 -9.11 3.88 9.51
N GLY A 106 -8.90 5.17 9.82
CA GLY A 106 -9.61 6.27 9.17
C GLY A 106 -9.41 6.29 7.65
N GLY A 107 -8.18 6.03 7.17
CA GLY A 107 -7.89 5.94 5.75
C GLY A 107 -8.63 4.78 5.08
N ARG A 108 -8.62 3.59 5.70
CA ARG A 108 -9.36 2.42 5.21
C ARG A 108 -10.87 2.62 5.21
N LEU A 109 -11.41 3.28 6.24
CA LEU A 109 -12.82 3.65 6.30
C LEU A 109 -13.18 4.63 5.18
N CYS A 110 -12.31 5.59 4.85
CA CYS A 110 -12.55 6.51 3.74
C CYS A 110 -12.58 5.78 2.39
N GLU A 111 -11.62 4.87 2.15
CA GLU A 111 -11.61 4.03 0.94
C GLU A 111 -12.87 3.17 0.83
N GLY A 112 -13.25 2.49 1.93
CA GLY A 112 -14.43 1.64 1.97
C GLY A 112 -15.74 2.44 1.82
N ALA A 113 -15.87 3.58 2.49
CA ALA A 113 -17.03 4.46 2.37
C ALA A 113 -17.18 5.00 0.94
N PHE A 114 -16.08 5.39 0.29
CA PHE A 114 -16.11 5.79 -1.12
C PHE A 114 -16.62 4.65 -2.00
N GLN A 115 -16.05 3.45 -1.86
CA GLN A 115 -16.36 2.31 -2.71
C GLN A 115 -17.79 1.78 -2.50
N TYR A 116 -18.30 1.83 -1.27
CA TYR A 116 -19.60 1.26 -0.91
C TYR A 116 -20.75 2.27 -1.07
N TRP A 117 -20.54 3.55 -0.72
CA TRP A 117 -21.61 4.56 -0.73
C TRP A 117 -21.56 5.52 -1.91
N LEU A 118 -20.38 5.84 -2.44
CA LEU A 118 -20.26 6.85 -3.49
C LEU A 118 -20.20 6.20 -4.88
N ALA A 119 -19.26 5.30 -5.11
CA ALA A 119 -19.05 4.67 -6.41
C ALA A 119 -18.47 3.27 -6.28
N HIS A 120 -18.92 2.32 -7.10
CA HIS A 120 -18.44 0.92 -7.09
C HIS A 120 -17.03 0.72 -7.68
N PHE A 121 -16.13 1.70 -7.51
CA PHE A 121 -14.74 1.65 -7.95
C PHE A 121 -13.80 2.30 -6.93
N ASP A 122 -12.49 2.02 -7.03
CA ASP A 122 -11.47 2.54 -6.12
C ASP A 122 -11.44 4.08 -6.09
N MET A 123 -11.43 4.69 -4.90
CA MET A 123 -11.30 6.15 -4.76
C MET A 123 -10.08 6.71 -5.51
N PHE A 124 -9.00 5.94 -5.58
CA PHE A 124 -7.77 6.31 -6.27
C PHE A 124 -7.85 6.39 -7.80
N ILE A 125 -8.94 5.90 -8.41
CA ILE A 125 -9.17 6.04 -9.86
C ILE A 125 -10.28 7.05 -10.18
N TRP A 126 -10.72 7.83 -9.19
CA TRP A 126 -11.74 8.85 -9.41
C TRP A 126 -11.22 10.01 -10.25
N ARG A 127 -10.17 10.72 -9.80
CA ARG A 127 -9.46 11.73 -10.59
C ARG A 127 -7.99 11.38 -10.79
N LYS A 128 -7.35 11.98 -11.81
CA LYS A 128 -5.91 11.79 -12.11
C LYS A 128 -5.03 12.00 -10.88
N MET A 129 -5.34 13.04 -10.09
CA MET A 129 -4.61 13.38 -8.87
C MET A 129 -4.69 12.28 -7.81
N ASP A 130 -5.83 11.58 -7.72
CA ASP A 130 -6.01 10.47 -6.77
C ASP A 130 -5.13 9.27 -7.12
N SER A 131 -4.88 9.05 -8.41
CA SER A 131 -4.00 7.98 -8.87
C SER A 131 -2.54 8.24 -8.47
N PHE A 132 -2.10 9.50 -8.50
CA PHE A 132 -0.80 9.88 -7.94
C PHE A 132 -0.79 9.80 -6.41
N ASN A 133 -1.88 10.24 -5.75
CA ASN A 133 -2.02 10.13 -4.30
C ASN A 133 -1.89 8.67 -3.82
N ARG A 134 -2.34 7.70 -4.61
CA ARG A 134 -2.17 6.25 -4.32
C ARG A 134 -0.71 5.82 -4.18
N LEU A 135 0.22 6.48 -4.88
CA LEU A 135 1.64 6.13 -4.85
C LEU A 135 2.32 6.64 -3.58
N ILE A 136 1.82 7.75 -3.03
CA ILE A 136 2.43 8.43 -1.88
C ILE A 136 1.69 8.12 -0.57
N THR A 137 0.39 7.84 -0.60
CA THR A 137 -0.44 7.59 0.59
C THR A 137 0.20 6.55 1.53
N ALA A 138 -0.14 6.61 2.82
CA ALA A 138 0.42 5.81 3.91
C ALA A 138 0.19 4.29 3.74
N ARG A 139 0.89 3.71 2.78
CA ARG A 139 0.97 2.27 2.48
C ARG A 139 2.28 1.73 3.02
N ARG A 140 2.37 0.40 3.08
CA ARG A 140 3.53 -0.35 3.55
C ARG A 140 4.85 0.17 2.96
N ASN A 141 4.95 0.30 1.64
CA ASN A 141 6.22 0.65 0.98
C ASN A 141 6.68 2.09 1.31
N PRO A 142 5.85 3.15 1.18
CA PRO A 142 6.23 4.48 1.67
C PRO A 142 6.64 4.50 3.15
N ASN A 143 5.92 3.80 4.02
CA ASN A 143 6.24 3.77 5.44
C ASN A 143 7.56 3.04 5.72
N LEU A 144 7.85 1.94 5.01
CA LEU A 144 9.15 1.27 5.09
C LEU A 144 10.31 2.18 4.68
N ILE A 145 10.11 3.06 3.70
CA ILE A 145 11.13 4.08 3.32
C ILE A 145 11.38 5.02 4.49
N LEU A 146 10.32 5.51 5.15
CA LEU A 146 10.44 6.41 6.32
C LEU A 146 11.15 5.73 7.49
N LEU A 147 10.83 4.46 7.78
CA LEU A 147 11.50 3.66 8.82
C LEU A 147 12.97 3.40 8.48
N THR A 148 13.25 3.10 7.20
CA THR A 148 14.63 2.91 6.71
C THR A 148 15.44 4.18 6.87
N TYR A 149 14.86 5.34 6.53
CA TYR A 149 15.49 6.64 6.72
C TYR A 149 15.79 6.91 8.21
N GLY A 150 14.83 6.68 9.10
CA GLY A 150 15.03 6.85 10.54
C GLY A 150 16.17 5.98 11.07
N TRP A 151 16.17 4.69 10.70
CA TRP A 151 17.23 3.76 11.12
C TRP A 151 18.61 4.15 10.59
N LEU A 152 18.73 4.47 9.30
CA LEU A 152 20.01 4.89 8.69
C LEU A 152 20.55 6.19 9.30
N SER A 153 19.66 7.06 9.77
CA SER A 153 20.04 8.31 10.45
C SER A 153 20.42 8.10 11.93
N GLY A 154 20.45 6.86 12.42
CA GLY A 154 20.67 6.54 13.84
C GLY A 154 19.52 7.01 14.74
N ARG A 155 18.37 7.34 14.17
CA ARG A 155 17.20 7.93 14.83
C ARG A 155 15.93 7.14 14.45
N PRO A 156 15.82 5.87 14.89
CA PRO A 156 14.67 5.03 14.57
C PRO A 156 13.35 5.57 15.14
N ASP A 157 13.44 6.42 16.16
CA ASP A 157 12.35 7.22 16.74
C ASP A 157 11.76 8.22 15.75
N ILE A 158 12.60 8.94 15.00
CA ILE A 158 12.18 9.88 13.95
C ILE A 158 11.48 9.11 12.82
N GLY A 159 11.98 7.93 12.46
CA GLY A 159 11.34 7.08 11.46
C GLY A 159 9.88 6.76 11.81
N LEU A 160 9.63 6.39 13.07
CA LEU A 160 8.27 6.11 13.54
C LEU A 160 7.39 7.37 13.58
N LEU A 161 7.93 8.50 14.03
CA LEU A 161 7.22 9.78 14.02
C LEU A 161 6.79 10.19 12.61
N LEU A 162 7.68 10.05 11.63
CA LEU A 162 7.35 10.31 10.23
C LEU A 162 6.23 9.40 9.73
N VAL A 163 6.24 8.12 10.11
CA VAL A 163 5.15 7.19 9.77
C VAL A 163 3.82 7.64 10.38
N VAL A 164 3.80 8.05 11.65
CA VAL A 164 2.58 8.55 12.31
C VAL A 164 2.05 9.80 11.59
N LEU A 165 2.91 10.79 11.37
CA LEU A 165 2.56 12.03 10.69
C LEU A 165 2.05 11.76 9.26
N TRP A 166 2.70 10.84 8.56
CA TRP A 166 2.33 10.49 7.20
C TRP A 166 0.97 9.80 7.12
N HIS A 167 0.61 8.95 8.08
CA HIS A 167 -0.74 8.38 8.17
C HIS A 167 -1.80 9.45 8.43
N LEU A 168 -1.56 10.36 9.36
CA LEU A 168 -2.51 11.45 9.65
C LEU A 168 -2.70 12.36 8.44
N ALA A 169 -1.61 12.77 7.79
CA ALA A 169 -1.64 13.61 6.59
C ALA A 169 -2.37 12.90 5.43
N SER A 170 -2.02 11.63 5.17
CA SER A 170 -2.66 10.82 4.13
C SER A 170 -4.17 10.70 4.39
N THR A 171 -4.57 10.37 5.61
CA THR A 171 -5.99 10.23 5.96
C THR A 171 -6.73 11.55 5.91
N GLY A 172 -6.11 12.66 6.29
CA GLY A 172 -6.69 14.00 6.10
C GLY A 172 -7.00 14.29 4.62
N ILE A 173 -6.08 13.93 3.72
CA ILE A 173 -6.32 14.03 2.27
C ILE A 173 -7.49 13.12 1.86
N LEU A 174 -7.52 11.86 2.31
CA LEU A 174 -8.60 10.92 1.95
C LEU A 174 -9.97 11.37 2.44
N VAL A 175 -10.07 11.93 3.66
CA VAL A 175 -11.31 12.50 4.20
C VAL A 175 -11.78 13.68 3.32
N TRP A 176 -10.87 14.57 2.94
CA TRP A 176 -11.20 15.68 2.05
C TRP A 176 -11.68 15.18 0.68
N ARG A 177 -11.03 14.17 0.11
CA ARG A 177 -11.44 13.56 -1.18
C ARG A 177 -12.80 12.86 -1.08
N LEU A 178 -13.08 12.18 0.03
CA LEU A 178 -14.39 11.57 0.28
C LEU A 178 -15.50 12.63 0.34
N ALA A 179 -15.25 13.76 1.02
CA ALA A 179 -16.18 14.88 1.09
C ALA A 179 -16.42 15.53 -0.27
N ASP A 180 -15.37 15.74 -1.07
CA ASP A 180 -15.47 16.25 -2.45
C ASP A 180 -16.26 15.28 -3.35
N GLY A 181 -16.02 13.97 -3.19
CA GLY A 181 -16.77 12.93 -3.90
C GLY A 181 -18.26 12.95 -3.55
N TRP A 182 -18.59 13.12 -2.27
CA TRP A 182 -19.97 13.19 -1.80
C TRP A 182 -20.70 14.41 -2.37
N GLN A 183 -20.06 15.58 -2.34
CA GLN A 183 -20.61 16.81 -2.93
C GLN A 183 -20.79 16.70 -4.44
N THR A 184 -19.83 16.10 -5.14
CA THR A 184 -19.91 15.90 -6.60
C THR A 184 -21.06 14.95 -6.94
N LYS A 185 -21.19 13.84 -6.20
CA LYS A 185 -22.28 12.88 -6.41
C LYS A 185 -23.66 13.51 -6.20
N GLN A 186 -23.83 14.40 -5.22
CA GLN A 186 -25.09 15.11 -5.03
C GLN A 186 -25.44 16.04 -6.19
N LYS A 187 -24.44 16.65 -6.83
CA LYS A 187 -24.63 17.58 -7.95
C LYS A 187 -24.85 16.86 -9.29
N GLU A 188 -24.08 15.81 -9.55
CA GLU A 188 -24.00 15.14 -10.86
C GLU A 188 -24.72 13.78 -10.88
N GLY A 189 -25.21 13.30 -9.74
CA GLY A 189 -25.94 12.04 -9.57
C GLY A 189 -25.06 10.79 -9.56
N SER A 190 -23.98 10.76 -10.35
CA SER A 190 -23.05 9.63 -10.42
C SER A 190 -21.60 10.09 -10.56
N LEU A 191 -20.67 9.31 -10.00
CA LEU A 191 -19.24 9.53 -10.19
C LEU A 191 -18.74 8.63 -11.31
N ARG A 192 -17.85 9.15 -12.16
CA ARG A 192 -17.16 8.40 -13.21
C ARG A 192 -15.67 8.37 -12.91
N SER A 193 -15.02 7.28 -13.31
CA SER A 193 -13.56 7.17 -13.20
C SER A 193 -12.91 7.95 -14.32
N TRP A 194 -11.86 8.73 -14.02
CA TRP A 194 -11.12 9.43 -15.07
C TRP A 194 -10.49 8.50 -16.12
N LEU A 195 -10.35 7.20 -15.84
CA LEU A 195 -9.90 6.19 -16.80
C LEU A 195 -10.94 5.92 -17.90
N GLN A 196 -12.23 6.13 -17.61
CA GLN A 196 -13.32 5.96 -18.59
C GLN A 196 -13.36 7.12 -19.60
N ASP A 197 -12.83 8.27 -19.22
CA ASP A 197 -12.83 9.49 -20.04
C ASP A 197 -11.55 9.65 -20.87
N ILE A 198 -10.63 8.66 -20.86
CA ILE A 198 -9.40 8.71 -21.64
C ILE A 198 -9.70 8.42 -23.10
N ASP A 199 -9.37 9.36 -23.99
CA ASP A 199 -9.27 9.09 -25.43
C ASP A 199 -7.84 8.59 -25.77
N PRO A 200 -7.67 7.30 -26.15
CA PRO A 200 -6.34 6.74 -26.44
C PRO A 200 -5.61 7.43 -27.59
N ALA A 201 -6.34 8.11 -28.50
CA ALA A 201 -5.75 8.81 -29.64
C ALA A 201 -5.31 10.23 -29.29
N ARG A 202 -6.02 10.90 -28.36
CA ARG A 202 -5.81 12.31 -28.04
C ARG A 202 -5.03 12.55 -26.75
N ASP A 203 -5.22 11.72 -25.73
CA ASP A 203 -4.70 11.95 -24.38
C ASP A 203 -3.39 11.20 -24.08
N ARG A 204 -2.84 10.49 -25.08
CA ARG A 204 -1.64 9.64 -24.93
C ARG A 204 -0.40 10.39 -24.47
N GLU A 205 -0.29 11.68 -24.78
CA GLU A 205 0.85 12.51 -24.36
C GLU A 205 0.79 12.91 -22.88
N GLN A 206 -0.36 12.78 -22.23
CA GLN A 206 -0.51 13.13 -20.83
C GLN A 206 0.24 12.13 -19.94
N TRP A 207 1.07 12.65 -19.02
CA TRP A 207 1.87 11.85 -18.10
C TRP A 207 1.06 10.85 -17.29
N ALA A 208 -0.13 11.25 -16.81
CA ALA A 208 -1.03 10.37 -16.08
C ALA A 208 -1.44 9.14 -16.91
N VAL A 209 -1.74 9.32 -18.20
CA VAL A 209 -2.12 8.23 -19.11
C VAL A 209 -0.94 7.30 -19.33
N LYS A 210 0.26 7.82 -19.56
CA LYS A 210 1.49 7.00 -19.76
C LYS A 210 1.84 6.14 -18.54
N ILE A 211 1.62 6.67 -17.33
CA ILE A 211 1.96 5.99 -16.07
C ILE A 211 0.91 4.95 -15.69
N PHE A 212 -0.37 5.29 -15.80
CA PHE A 212 -1.46 4.49 -15.25
C PHE A 212 -2.21 3.63 -16.28
N THR A 213 -2.02 3.85 -17.58
CA THR A 213 -2.55 2.98 -18.64
C THR A 213 -1.42 2.20 -19.31
N ARG A 214 -1.65 0.91 -19.58
CA ARG A 214 -0.78 0.16 -20.48
C ARG A 214 -1.14 0.55 -21.91
N ALA A 215 -0.13 0.72 -22.76
CA ALA A 215 -0.38 0.86 -24.20
C ALA A 215 -1.27 -0.33 -24.64
N PRO A 216 -2.39 -0.10 -25.35
CA PRO A 216 -3.05 -1.20 -26.02
C PRO A 216 -2.02 -1.86 -26.93
N ILE A 217 -2.03 -3.19 -26.98
CA ILE A 217 -1.25 -3.94 -27.97
C ILE A 217 -1.61 -3.32 -29.32
N ASP A 218 -0.61 -2.86 -30.05
CA ASP A 218 -0.82 -2.24 -31.36
C ASP A 218 -1.37 -3.32 -32.30
N LEU A 219 -2.70 -3.44 -32.38
CA LEU A 219 -3.40 -4.41 -33.23
C LEU A 219 -3.13 -4.17 -34.73
N ARG A 220 -2.44 -3.08 -35.09
CA ARG A 220 -2.00 -2.79 -36.46
C ARG A 220 -0.63 -3.37 -36.80
N LYS A 221 0.12 -3.89 -35.81
CA LYS A 221 1.32 -4.67 -36.10
C LYS A 221 0.90 -6.11 -36.37
N PRO A 222 1.10 -6.65 -37.60
CA PRO A 222 0.92 -8.07 -37.81
C PRO A 222 1.84 -8.82 -36.85
N PHE A 223 1.29 -9.78 -36.11
CA PHE A 223 2.08 -10.71 -35.32
C PHE A 223 3.17 -11.30 -36.24
N PRO A 224 4.46 -11.31 -35.86
CA PRO A 224 5.43 -12.13 -36.56
C PRO A 224 4.98 -13.59 -36.36
N LEU A 225 4.43 -14.17 -37.41
CA LEU A 225 4.30 -15.62 -37.55
C LEU A 225 5.73 -16.14 -37.69
N SER A 226 6.30 -16.61 -36.59
CA SER A 226 7.49 -17.46 -36.58
C SER A 226 7.21 -18.66 -35.68
#